data_AF-A0A3M5WIW8-F1
#
_entry.id   AF-A0A3M5WIW8-F1
#
_cell.length_a   1.000
_cell.length_b   1.000
_cell.length_c   1.000
_cell.angle_alpha   90.00
_cell.angle_beta   90.00
_cell.angle_gamma   90.00
#
_symmetry.space_group_name_H-M   'P 1'
#
loop_
_entity.id
_entity.type
_entity.pdbx_description
1 polymer ?
#
loop_
_entity_poly.entity_id
_entity_poly.type
_entity_poly.pdbx_seq_one_letter_code
_entity_poly.pdbx_strand_id
1 'polypeptide(L)' 'FVLMVFAIVCLGGMAGDRPLKTFIAALIGLFLSAVGIDANSGVYRFTGDNIHLTDGIQFVVLVLGL' A
#
# COMPACT_ATOMS: atom_id res chain seq x y z
N PHE A 1 5.43 -7.99 0.04
CA PHE A 1 5.38 -7.20 -1.21
C PHE A 1 4.48 -7.84 -2.28
N VAL A 2 4.81 -9.03 -2.79
CA VAL A 2 4.02 -9.71 -3.84
C VAL A 2 2.53 -9.89 -3.49
N LEU A 3 2.21 -10.20 -2.23
CA LEU A 3 0.82 -10.33 -1.76
C LEU A 3 0.02 -9.02 -1.84
N MET A 4 0.65 -7.86 -1.68
CA MET A 4 -0.03 -6.55 -1.82
C MET A 4 -0.34 -6.27 -3.29
N VAL A 5 0.61 -6.56 -4.20
CA VAL A 5 0.40 -6.43 -5.64
C VAL A 5 -0.74 -7.36 -6.10
N PHE A 6 -0.75 -8.60 -5.62
CA PHE A 6 -1.83 -9.55 -5.89
C PHE A 6 -3.19 -9.03 -5.39
N ALA A 7 -3.24 -8.49 -4.17
CA ALA A 7 -4.46 -7.89 -3.62
C ALA A 7 -4.96 -6.70 -4.47
N ILE A 8 -4.08 -5.85 -4.98
CA ILE A 8 -4.45 -4.76 -5.91
C ILE A 8 -5.00 -5.29 -7.21
N VAL A 9 -4.40 -6.34 -7.78
CA VAL A 9 -4.89 -6.95 -9.02
C VAL A 9 -6.30 -7.53 -8.81
N CYS A 10 -6.55 -8.18 -7.68
CA CYS A 10 -7.88 -8.68 -7.32
C CYS A 10 -8.89 -7.53 -7.11
N LEU A 11 -8.50 -6.46 -6.41
CA LEU A 11 -9.36 -5.29 -6.18
C LEU A 11 -9.66 -4.53 -7.47
N GLY A 12 -8.65 -4.34 -8.33
CA GLY A 12 -8.80 -3.73 -9.65
C GLY A 12 -9.69 -4.57 -10.57
N GLY A 13 -9.62 -5.90 -10.47
CA GLY A 13 -10.52 -6.81 -11.19
C GLY A 13 -11.97 -6.80 -10.71
N MET A 14 -12.20 -6.42 -9.45
CA MET A 14 -13.55 -6.24 -8.87
C MET A 14 -14.04 -4.78 -8.92
N ALA A 15 -13.22 -3.86 -9.41
CA ALA A 15 -13.57 -2.45 -9.51
C ALA A 15 -14.68 -2.26 -10.55
N GLY A 16 -15.90 -1.95 -10.08
CA GLY A 16 -17.11 -1.78 -10.90
C GLY A 16 -17.07 -0.60 -11.87
N ASP A 17 -18.04 0.32 -11.79
CA ASP A 17 -18.31 1.35 -12.82
C ASP A 17 -17.15 2.29 -13.22
N ARG A 18 -16.07 2.39 -12.42
CA ARG A 18 -14.96 3.32 -12.67
C ARG A 18 -13.58 2.68 -12.42
N PRO A 19 -13.17 1.68 -13.21
CA PRO A 19 -11.93 0.92 -12.97
C PRO A 19 -10.68 1.79 -12.97
N LEU A 20 -10.66 2.85 -13.79
CA LEU A 20 -9.52 3.79 -13.85
C LEU A 20 -9.30 4.54 -12.53
N LYS A 21 -10.37 4.95 -11.83
CA LYS A 21 -10.25 5.68 -10.56
C LYS A 21 -9.75 4.75 -9.46
N THR A 22 -10.29 3.53 -9.40
CA THR A 22 -9.86 2.51 -8.44
C THR A 22 -8.41 2.09 -8.67
N PHE A 23 -7.97 1.98 -9.93
CA PHE A 23 -6.59 1.63 -10.24
C PHE A 23 -5.60 2.72 -9.80
N ILE A 24 -5.91 3.99 -10.04
CA ILE A 24 -5.07 5.12 -9.59
C ILE A 24 -5.00 5.17 -8.07
N ALA A 25 -6.15 5.03 -7.41
CA ALA A 25 -6.21 5.03 -5.95
C ALA A 25 -5.44 3.83 -5.36
N ALA A 26 -5.53 2.64 -5.96
CA ALA A 26 -4.77 1.48 -5.55
C ALA A 26 -3.26 1.64 -5.76
N LEU A 27 -2.81 2.27 -6.86
CA LEU A 27 -1.40 2.59 -7.10
C LEU A 27 -0.84 3.56 -6.05
N ILE A 28 -1.61 4.59 -5.70
CA ILE A 28 -1.23 5.52 -4.63
C ILE A 28 -1.14 4.78 -3.29
N GLY A 29 -2.11 3.90 -2.99
CA GLY A 29 -2.08 3.07 -1.80
C GLY A 29 -0.90 2.11 -1.73
N LEU A 30 -0.52 1.52 -2.86
CA LEU A 30 0.68 0.67 -2.96
C LEU A 30 1.94 1.44 -2.63
N PHE A 31 2.07 2.65 -3.18
CA PHE A 31 3.23 3.49 -2.99
C PHE A 31 3.38 3.91 -1.52
N LEU A 32 2.26 4.29 -0.88
CA LEU A 32 2.26 4.66 0.53
C LEU A 32 2.55 3.46 1.45
N SER A 33 2.04 2.27 1.12
CA SER A 33 2.32 1.07 1.92
C SER A 33 3.77 0.57 1.79
N ALA A 34 4.54 1.06 0.81
CA ALA A 34 5.97 0.80 0.72
C ALA A 34 6.80 1.59 1.75
N VAL A 35 6.19 2.54 2.46
CA VAL A 35 6.82 3.30 3.55
C VAL A 35 6.74 2.51 4.85
N GLY A 36 7.89 2.27 5.49
CA GLY A 36 7.97 1.57 6.77
C GLY A 36 9.26 0.80 6.98
N ILE A 37 9.29 -0.03 8.01
CA ILE A 37 10.41 -0.91 8.32
C ILE A 37 10.36 -2.19 7.45
N ASP A 38 11.49 -2.55 6.85
CA ASP A 38 11.61 -3.84 6.18
C ASP A 38 11.61 -4.97 7.22
N ALA A 39 10.58 -5.82 7.21
CA ALA A 39 10.40 -6.85 8.24
C ALA A 39 11.52 -7.92 8.26
N ASN A 40 12.28 -8.08 7.17
CA ASN A 40 13.33 -9.09 7.06
C ASN A 40 14.71 -8.55 7.48
N SER A 41 14.97 -7.27 7.26
CA SER A 41 16.28 -6.66 7.53
C SER A 41 16.27 -5.56 8.60
N GLY A 42 15.09 -5.13 9.07
CA GLY A 42 14.95 -4.02 10.04
C GLY A 42 15.33 -2.65 9.49
N VAL A 43 15.58 -2.55 8.17
CA VAL A 43 16.01 -1.31 7.52
C VAL A 43 14.79 -0.45 7.20
N TYR A 44 14.85 0.81 7.63
CA TYR A 44 13.83 1.81 7.37
C TYR A 44 13.82 2.24 5.90
N ARG A 45 12.67 2.11 5.24
CA ARG A 45 12.44 2.55 3.86
C ARG A 45 11.47 3.72 3.86
N PHE A 46 11.92 4.84 3.29
CA PHE A 46 11.13 6.08 3.11
C PHE A 46 10.60 6.72 4.43
N THR A 47 11.20 6.39 5.57
CA THR A 47 10.73 6.77 6.91
C THR A 47 11.21 8.15 7.37
N GLY A 48 12.29 8.66 6.77
CA GLY A 48 12.75 10.05 6.96
C GLY A 48 13.06 10.45 8.41
N ASP A 49 13.56 9.52 9.23
CA ASP A 49 13.86 9.70 10.67
C ASP A 49 12.63 9.90 11.59
N ASN A 50 11.42 9.68 11.07
CA ASN A 50 10.18 9.86 11.84
C ASN A 50 9.70 8.55 12.47
N ILE A 51 9.65 8.51 13.81
CA ILE A 51 9.28 7.33 14.62
C ILE A 51 7.86 6.84 14.32
N HIS A 52 6.95 7.74 13.93
CA HIS A 52 5.57 7.38 13.59
C HIS A 52 5.43 6.68 12.23
N LEU A 53 6.39 6.86 11.33
CA LEU A 53 6.41 6.17 10.04
C LEU A 53 7.13 4.83 10.12
N THR A 54 7.83 4.54 11.24
CA THR A 54 8.49 3.26 11.52
C THR A 54 7.52 2.09 11.48
N ASP A 55 6.32 2.27 12.04
CA ASP A 55 5.25 1.26 12.03
C ASP A 55 4.69 1.02 10.61
N GLY A 56 5.01 1.92 9.68
CA GLY A 56 4.60 1.86 8.28
C GLY A 56 3.12 2.16 8.08
N ILE A 57 2.74 2.29 6.81
CA ILE A 57 1.34 2.47 6.43
C ILE A 57 0.75 1.11 6.05
N GLN A 58 -0.22 0.64 6.82
CA GLN A 58 -0.87 -0.66 6.59
C GLN A 58 -1.69 -0.63 5.30
N PHE A 59 -1.32 -1.49 4.35
CA PHE A 59 -2.01 -1.67 3.07
C PHE A 59 -3.52 -1.93 3.25
N VAL A 60 -3.90 -2.73 4.25
CA VAL A 60 -5.30 -3.09 4.54
C VAL A 60 -6.17 -1.87 4.86
N VAL A 61 -5.64 -0.92 5.64
CA VAL A 61 -6.35 0.31 6.00
C VAL A 61 -6.58 1.19 4.76
N LEU A 62 -5.59 1.23 3.87
CA LEU A 62 -5.66 1.99 2.63
C LEU A 62 -6.70 1.42 1.64
N VAL A 63 -6.80 0.09 1.56
CA VAL A 63 -7.81 -0.60 0.75
C VAL A 63 -9.22 -0.43 1.31
N LEU A 64 -9.39 -0.49 2.65
CA LEU A 64 -10.69 -0.30 3.30
C LEU A 64 -11.23 1.13 3.18
N GLY A 65 -10.34 2.12 3.08
CA GLY A 65 -10.72 3.52 2.92
C GLY A 65 -10.91 3.98 1.46
N LEU A 66 -10.69 3.10 0.48
CA LEU A 66 -10.67 3.41 -0.96
C LEU A 66 -12.05 3.37 -1.62
#